data_AF-A0A6H0FSH1-F1
#
_entry.id   AF-A0A6H0FSH1-F1
#
_cell.length_a   1.000
_cell.length_b   1.000
_cell.length_c   1.000
_cell.angle_alpha   90.00
_cell.angle_beta   90.00
_cell.angle_gamma   90.00
#
_symmetry.space_group_name_H-M   'P 1'
#
loop_
_entity.id
_entity.type
_entity.pdbx_description
1 polymer ?
#
loop_
_entity_poly.entity_id
_entity_poly.type
_entity_poly.pdbx_seq_one_letter_code
_entity_poly.pdbx_strand_id
1 'polypeptide(L)'
;MFSLEPKKEKTFWKEMDFYKEHWSIIIFIPALLGGLIQILKLYSIDPSFVRFFAVEQVIPDGLFISFIIFIGIMCYLFFHKYYKFELKIKYGWSFKNVIKNISNRLAIFLILSFLIIYIYLIEPVFNESTPLLFFIIQLVFEIIAVYHLIEIFFIIIIIFILRNSKDKTNPTKTEKKQAVDIFLKKLNVNLLILFILFPITILLAFYFLYKISILYTKVNTLPPTINENIFLAKTKTALKIKDELNIEYYNGKYIFLKVTNVKNKENFLILKGESFVNLIDKDEK
;
A
#
# COMPACT_ATOMS: atom_id res chain seq x y z
N MET A 1 44.61 16.49 28.33
CA MET A 1 44.66 16.07 26.92
C MET A 1 43.44 15.19 26.68
N PHE A 2 42.34 15.76 26.19
CA PHE A 2 41.12 14.99 25.92
C PHE A 2 41.26 14.39 24.52
N SER A 3 41.48 13.08 24.45
CA SER A 3 41.42 12.35 23.19
C SER A 3 39.98 12.37 22.69
N LEU A 4 39.72 13.17 21.66
CA LEU A 4 38.56 13.03 20.80
C LEU A 4 38.73 11.72 20.03
N GLU A 5 38.30 10.60 20.63
CA GLU A 5 38.13 9.39 19.84
C GLU A 5 37.08 9.68 18.75
N PRO A 6 37.42 9.52 17.46
CA PRO A 6 36.46 9.68 16.40
C PRO A 6 35.37 8.64 16.63
N LYS A 7 34.13 9.12 16.75
CA LYS A 7 32.93 8.31 16.85
C LYS A 7 32.89 7.40 15.63
N LYS A 8 33.37 6.15 15.75
CA LYS A 8 33.40 5.16 14.68
C LYS A 8 32.02 5.13 14.03
N GLU A 9 31.93 5.56 12.78
CA GLU A 9 30.74 5.37 11.97
C GLU A 9 30.37 3.90 12.03
N LYS A 10 29.13 3.61 12.43
CA LYS A 10 28.63 2.23 12.44
C LYS A 10 28.70 1.74 11.00
N THR A 11 29.64 0.85 10.73
CA THR A 11 29.84 0.21 9.44
C THR A 11 28.55 -0.49 9.03
N PHE A 12 28.01 -0.13 7.86
CA PHE A 12 26.89 -0.77 7.14
C PHE A 12 26.90 -2.31 7.24
N TRP A 13 28.10 -2.90 7.26
CA TRP A 13 28.35 -4.34 7.40
C TRP A 13 27.80 -4.97 8.70
N LYS A 14 27.78 -4.25 9.83
CA LYS A 14 27.17 -4.76 11.08
C LYS A 14 25.64 -4.85 11.01
N GLU A 15 25.01 -4.07 10.13
CA GLU A 15 23.57 -4.15 9.89
C GLU A 15 23.24 -5.29 8.92
N MET A 16 24.14 -5.62 7.99
CA MET A 16 23.99 -6.78 7.10
C MET A 16 23.94 -8.12 7.83
N ASP A 17 24.67 -8.29 8.93
CA ASP A 17 24.65 -9.55 9.67
C ASP A 17 23.26 -9.82 10.29
N PHE A 18 22.57 -8.79 10.77
CA PHE A 18 21.17 -8.89 11.21
C PHE A 18 20.25 -9.36 10.07
N TYR A 19 20.40 -8.80 8.86
CA TYR A 19 19.58 -9.21 7.71
C TYR A 19 19.93 -10.62 7.21
N LYS A 20 21.18 -11.05 7.31
CA LYS A 20 21.59 -12.43 7.01
C LYS A 20 20.97 -13.42 8.00
N GLU A 21 20.97 -13.08 9.29
CA GLU A 21 20.35 -13.90 10.34
C GLU A 21 18.82 -13.95 10.23
N HIS A 22 18.20 -12.95 9.59
CA HIS A 22 16.75 -12.81 9.45
C HIS A 22 16.24 -12.85 8.00
N TRP A 23 17.01 -13.40 7.05
CA TRP A 23 16.62 -13.47 5.64
C TRP A 23 15.25 -14.15 5.43
N SER A 24 14.94 -15.14 6.28
CA SER A 24 13.66 -15.83 6.28
C SER A 24 12.50 -14.89 6.54
N ILE A 25 12.65 -13.86 7.38
CA ILE A 25 11.60 -12.86 7.66
C ILE A 25 11.34 -12.00 6.42
N ILE A 26 12.40 -11.62 5.70
CA ILE A 26 12.32 -10.78 4.49
C ILE A 26 11.53 -11.49 3.39
N ILE A 27 11.64 -12.81 3.29
CA ILE A 27 10.88 -13.60 2.29
C ILE A 27 9.51 -14.00 2.82
N PHE A 28 9.42 -14.35 4.10
CA PHE A 28 8.19 -14.84 4.72
C PHE A 28 7.12 -13.76 4.82
N ILE A 29 7.46 -12.53 5.21
CA ILE A 29 6.46 -11.46 5.36
C ILE A 29 5.76 -11.15 4.03
N PRO A 30 6.46 -10.89 2.91
CA PRO A 30 5.81 -10.65 1.64
C PRO A 30 5.00 -11.87 1.17
N ALA A 31 5.52 -13.09 1.30
CA ALA A 31 4.78 -14.30 0.94
C ALA A 31 3.48 -14.45 1.76
N LEU A 32 3.54 -14.22 3.07
CA LEU A 32 2.37 -14.25 3.96
C LEU A 32 1.34 -13.20 3.53
N LEU A 33 1.77 -11.98 3.24
CA LEU A 33 0.87 -10.92 2.76
C LEU A 33 0.26 -11.28 1.39
N GLY A 34 1.02 -11.90 0.49
CA GLY A 34 0.53 -12.38 -0.80
C GLY A 34 -0.59 -13.41 -0.63
N GLY A 35 -0.36 -14.42 0.21
CA GLY A 35 -1.37 -15.42 0.54
C GLY A 35 -2.62 -14.82 1.22
N LEU A 36 -2.45 -13.84 2.12
CA LEU A 36 -3.58 -13.15 2.74
C LEU A 36 -4.43 -12.39 1.70
N ILE A 37 -3.79 -11.71 0.76
CA ILE A 37 -4.51 -11.02 -0.32
C ILE A 37 -5.24 -12.02 -1.21
N GLN A 38 -4.64 -13.16 -1.54
CA GLN A 38 -5.29 -14.23 -2.30
C GLN A 38 -6.54 -14.77 -1.57
N ILE A 39 -6.45 -14.99 -0.25
CA ILE A 39 -7.59 -15.42 0.58
C ILE A 39 -8.69 -14.36 0.55
N LEU A 40 -8.35 -13.08 0.73
CA LEU A 40 -9.33 -11.99 0.69
C LEU A 40 -10.01 -11.89 -0.69
N LYS A 41 -9.26 -12.11 -1.78
CA LYS A 41 -9.82 -12.13 -3.13
C LYS A 41 -10.82 -13.29 -3.31
N LEU A 42 -10.45 -14.50 -2.90
CA LEU A 42 -11.35 -15.67 -2.97
C LEU A 42 -12.60 -15.46 -2.11
N TYR A 43 -12.43 -14.97 -0.88
CA TYR A 43 -13.52 -14.67 0.04
C TYR A 43 -14.48 -13.61 -0.51
N SER A 44 -13.96 -12.63 -1.26
CA SER A 44 -14.78 -11.59 -1.90
C SER A 44 -15.69 -12.11 -3.01
N ILE A 45 -15.36 -13.26 -3.62
CA ILE A 45 -16.19 -13.91 -4.62
C ILE A 45 -17.24 -14.77 -3.92
N ASP A 46 -16.79 -15.73 -3.11
CA ASP A 46 -17.64 -16.52 -2.22
C ASP A 46 -16.78 -17.12 -1.09
N PRO A 47 -17.21 -17.09 0.18
CA PRO A 47 -16.42 -17.64 1.31
C PRO A 47 -16.02 -19.11 1.12
N SER A 48 -16.81 -19.91 0.40
CA SER A 48 -16.50 -21.31 0.11
C SER A 48 -15.26 -21.47 -0.77
N PHE A 49 -14.89 -20.44 -1.54
CA PHE A 49 -13.80 -20.49 -2.52
C PHE A 49 -12.41 -20.39 -1.93
N VAL A 50 -12.27 -20.07 -0.65
CA VAL A 50 -11.00 -20.16 0.09
C VAL A 50 -10.40 -21.57 -0.01
N ARG A 51 -11.22 -22.62 -0.20
CA ARG A 51 -10.76 -24.00 -0.42
C ARG A 51 -9.99 -24.21 -1.72
N PHE A 52 -10.09 -23.30 -2.68
CA PHE A 52 -9.37 -23.32 -3.94
C PHE A 52 -8.11 -22.46 -3.91
N PHE A 53 -7.59 -22.15 -2.72
CA PHE A 53 -6.32 -21.47 -2.53
C PHE A 53 -5.17 -22.19 -3.28
N ALA A 54 -4.40 -21.43 -4.06
CA ALA A 54 -3.27 -21.94 -4.83
C ALA A 54 -1.96 -21.52 -4.17
N VAL A 55 -1.30 -22.47 -3.51
CA VAL A 55 -0.02 -22.27 -2.80
C VAL A 55 1.07 -21.79 -3.75
N GLU A 56 1.00 -22.20 -5.01
CA GLU A 56 1.94 -21.87 -6.06
C GLU A 56 1.94 -20.36 -6.40
N GLN A 57 0.82 -19.67 -6.19
CA GLN A 57 0.68 -18.24 -6.44
C GLN A 57 1.23 -17.36 -5.29
N VAL A 58 1.34 -17.92 -4.09
CA VAL A 58 1.82 -17.21 -2.90
C VAL A 58 3.21 -16.61 -3.10
N ILE A 59 4.09 -17.33 -3.83
CA ILE A 59 5.45 -16.88 -4.11
C ILE A 59 5.45 -15.70 -5.10
N PRO A 60 4.85 -15.80 -6.31
CA PRO A 60 4.67 -14.64 -7.20
C PRO A 60 4.02 -13.42 -6.53
N ASP A 61 2.97 -13.62 -5.73
CA ASP A 61 2.29 -12.54 -5.04
C ASP A 61 3.17 -11.88 -3.98
N GLY A 62 3.94 -12.68 -3.24
CA GLY A 62 4.92 -12.18 -2.29
C GLY A 62 6.05 -11.40 -2.95
N LEU A 63 6.52 -11.85 -4.13
CA LEU A 63 7.48 -11.10 -4.94
C LEU A 63 6.89 -9.79 -5.45
N PHE A 64 5.61 -9.78 -5.84
CA PHE A 64 4.92 -8.57 -6.23
C PHE A 64 4.83 -7.55 -5.08
N ILE A 65 4.54 -8.00 -3.86
CA ILE A 65 4.56 -7.13 -2.67
C ILE A 65 5.98 -6.61 -2.40
N SER A 66 6.98 -7.48 -2.54
CA SER A 66 8.39 -7.10 -2.40
C SER A 66 8.78 -6.02 -3.43
N PHE A 67 8.26 -6.12 -4.65
CA PHE A 67 8.44 -5.12 -5.69
C PHE A 67 7.81 -3.77 -5.32
N ILE A 68 6.59 -3.76 -4.76
CA ILE A 68 5.96 -2.51 -4.26
C ILE A 68 6.82 -1.88 -3.14
N ILE A 69 7.29 -2.68 -2.19
CA ILE A 69 8.17 -2.21 -1.11
C ILE A 69 9.46 -1.63 -1.68
N PHE A 70 10.07 -2.31 -2.65
CA PHE A 70 11.28 -1.84 -3.32
C PHE A 70 11.07 -0.47 -3.99
N ILE A 71 9.98 -0.30 -4.75
CA ILE A 71 9.63 1.01 -5.34
C ILE A 71 9.42 2.06 -4.23
N GLY A 72 8.77 1.69 -3.12
CA GLY A 72 8.61 2.54 -1.94
C GLY A 72 9.95 3.07 -1.40
N ILE A 73 10.92 2.17 -1.22
CA ILE A 73 12.27 2.52 -0.76
C ILE A 73 12.96 3.44 -1.78
N MET A 74 12.87 3.15 -3.08
CA MET A 74 13.46 3.99 -4.11
C MET A 74 12.88 5.41 -4.12
N CYS A 75 11.56 5.54 -4.03
CA CYS A 75 10.90 6.84 -3.91
C CYS A 75 11.34 7.58 -2.65
N TYR A 76 11.38 6.91 -1.49
CA TYR A 76 11.84 7.50 -0.24
C TYR A 76 13.28 8.03 -0.36
N LEU A 77 14.22 7.21 -0.86
CA LEU A 77 15.61 7.61 -1.04
C LEU A 77 15.75 8.78 -2.03
N PHE A 78 14.95 8.79 -3.10
CA PHE A 78 14.91 9.89 -4.05
C PHE A 78 14.52 11.20 -3.35
N PHE A 79 13.39 11.24 -2.62
CA PHE A 79 12.98 12.45 -1.91
C PHE A 79 13.96 12.83 -0.80
N HIS A 80 14.53 11.87 -0.08
CA HIS A 80 15.53 12.12 0.95
C HIS A 80 16.82 12.76 0.42
N LYS A 81 17.27 12.36 -0.77
CA LYS A 81 18.45 12.97 -1.40
C LYS A 81 18.24 14.44 -1.73
N TYR A 82 17.06 14.80 -2.22
CA TYR A 82 16.77 16.17 -2.67
C TYR A 82 16.20 17.08 -1.58
N TYR A 83 15.63 16.50 -0.51
CA TYR A 83 15.08 17.27 0.61
C TYR A 83 15.92 17.10 1.87
N LYS A 84 16.47 18.22 2.35
CA LYS A 84 17.11 18.27 3.67
C LYS A 84 16.06 18.15 4.76
N PHE A 85 15.95 16.97 5.35
CA PHE A 85 15.19 16.71 6.56
C PHE A 85 15.92 17.26 7.79
N GLU A 86 16.02 18.58 7.91
CA GLU A 86 16.47 19.15 9.18
C GLU A 86 15.36 19.00 10.22
N LEU A 87 15.64 18.21 11.26
CA LEU A 87 14.77 17.99 12.43
C LEU A 87 14.93 19.07 13.50
N LYS A 88 15.59 20.20 13.19
CA LYS A 88 15.75 21.29 14.15
C LYS A 88 14.43 22.04 14.31
N ILE A 89 13.56 21.51 15.17
CA ILE A 89 12.29 22.13 15.51
C ILE A 89 12.56 23.41 16.28
N LYS A 90 12.04 24.53 15.79
CA LYS A 90 11.97 25.78 16.55
C LYS A 90 10.67 25.82 17.35
N TYR A 91 10.81 25.78 18.66
CA TYR A 91 9.69 25.83 19.59
C TYR A 91 9.20 27.27 19.82
N GLY A 92 7.98 27.40 20.32
CA GLY A 92 7.28 28.68 20.53
C GLY A 92 6.17 28.93 19.51
N TRP A 93 4.99 29.28 20.01
CA TRP A 93 3.78 29.46 19.22
C TRP A 93 3.80 30.79 18.46
N SER A 94 4.36 30.76 17.25
CA SER A 94 4.24 31.84 16.27
C SER A 94 4.01 31.25 14.89
N PHE A 95 3.22 31.94 14.06
CA PHE A 95 2.95 31.52 12.69
C PHE A 95 4.24 31.28 11.88
N LYS A 96 5.24 32.15 12.06
CA LYS A 96 6.57 32.03 11.44
C LYS A 96 7.30 30.74 11.85
N ASN A 97 7.23 30.35 13.12
CA ASN A 97 7.84 29.10 13.59
C ASN A 97 7.09 27.88 13.04
N VAL A 98 5.76 27.90 13.06
CA VAL A 98 4.95 26.80 12.51
C VAL A 98 5.31 26.57 11.05
N ILE A 99 5.25 27.60 10.21
CA ILE A 99 5.63 27.51 8.79
C ILE A 99 7.05 26.96 8.63
N LYS A 100 8.02 27.51 9.36
CA LYS A 100 9.42 27.08 9.23
C LYS A 100 9.62 25.60 9.57
N ASN A 101 8.87 25.06 10.53
CA ASN A 101 8.99 23.66 10.92
C ASN A 101 8.32 22.71 9.92
N ILE A 102 7.20 23.14 9.30
CA ILE A 102 6.41 22.30 8.39
C ILE A 102 6.78 22.49 6.91
N SER A 103 7.44 23.58 6.52
CA SER A 103 7.61 23.98 5.11
C SER A 103 8.17 22.89 4.21
N ASN A 104 9.20 22.17 4.67
CA ASN A 104 9.82 21.11 3.88
C ASN A 104 8.86 19.93 3.67
N ARG A 105 8.14 19.52 4.73
CA ARG A 105 7.17 18.42 4.67
C ARG A 105 5.97 18.81 3.81
N LEU A 106 5.51 20.06 3.95
CA LEU A 106 4.43 20.62 3.16
C LEU A 106 4.81 20.71 1.67
N ALA A 107 6.03 21.13 1.35
CA ALA A 107 6.51 21.17 -0.03
C ALA A 107 6.53 19.77 -0.66
N ILE A 108 7.05 18.76 0.05
CA ILE A 108 7.02 17.37 -0.44
C ILE A 108 5.58 16.89 -0.62
N PHE A 109 4.71 17.12 0.37
CA PHE A 109 3.30 16.77 0.29
C PHE A 109 2.61 17.39 -0.94
N LEU A 110 2.85 18.67 -1.22
CA LEU A 110 2.27 19.36 -2.38
C LEU A 110 2.80 18.80 -3.71
N ILE A 111 4.09 18.49 -3.80
CA ILE A 111 4.69 17.88 -4.99
C ILE A 111 4.13 16.48 -5.23
N LEU A 112 4.06 15.66 -4.19
CA LEU A 112 3.45 14.34 -4.28
C LEU A 112 1.98 14.44 -4.69
N SER A 113 1.24 15.38 -4.11
CA SER A 113 -0.17 15.61 -4.45
C SER A 113 -0.34 16.00 -5.92
N PHE A 114 0.53 16.88 -6.43
CA PHE A 114 0.54 17.24 -7.85
C PHE A 114 0.83 16.03 -8.75
N LEU A 115 1.82 15.19 -8.40
CA LEU A 115 2.14 13.97 -9.17
C LEU A 115 1.01 12.94 -9.11
N ILE A 116 0.35 12.77 -7.97
CA ILE A 116 -0.82 11.88 -7.80
C ILE A 116 -1.96 12.37 -8.68
N ILE A 117 -2.26 13.68 -8.67
CA ILE A 117 -3.30 14.27 -9.52
C ILE A 117 -2.95 14.06 -11.00
N TYR A 118 -1.69 14.26 -11.39
CA TYR A 118 -1.24 14.01 -12.76
C TYR A 118 -1.52 12.56 -13.19
N ILE A 119 -1.14 11.56 -12.37
CA ILE A 119 -1.40 10.15 -12.67
C ILE A 119 -2.91 9.87 -12.76
N TYR A 120 -3.70 10.42 -11.84
CA TYR A 120 -5.15 10.26 -11.84
C TYR A 120 -5.83 10.83 -13.09
N LEU A 121 -5.26 11.89 -13.67
CA LEU A 121 -5.77 12.54 -14.87
C LEU A 121 -5.38 11.82 -16.17
N ILE A 122 -4.49 10.81 -16.14
CA ILE A 122 -4.05 10.12 -17.36
C ILE A 122 -5.24 9.51 -18.10
N GLU A 123 -6.04 8.71 -17.40
CA GLU A 123 -7.17 7.99 -17.98
C GLU A 123 -8.28 8.91 -18.54
N PRO A 124 -8.80 9.91 -17.78
CA PRO A 124 -9.84 10.79 -18.32
C PRO A 124 -9.34 11.77 -19.40
N VAL A 125 -8.06 12.15 -19.40
CA VAL A 125 -7.54 13.15 -20.36
C VAL A 125 -7.05 12.50 -21.65
N PHE A 126 -6.31 11.39 -21.56
CA PHE A 126 -5.75 10.71 -22.72
C PHE A 126 -6.63 9.56 -23.24
N ASN A 127 -7.68 9.18 -22.51
CA ASN A 127 -8.55 8.03 -22.83
C ASN A 127 -7.76 6.72 -22.97
N GLU A 128 -6.66 6.59 -22.21
CA GLU A 128 -5.78 5.43 -22.17
C GLU A 128 -5.76 4.84 -20.76
N SER A 129 -5.73 3.51 -20.66
CA SER A 129 -5.65 2.83 -19.36
C SER A 129 -4.33 3.16 -18.66
N THR A 130 -4.40 3.62 -17.41
CA THR A 130 -3.19 3.93 -16.62
C THR A 130 -2.29 2.69 -16.50
N PRO A 131 -1.01 2.76 -16.95
CA PRO A 131 -0.08 1.65 -16.83
C PRO A 131 0.08 1.16 -15.39
N LEU A 132 0.24 -0.16 -15.20
CA LEU A 132 0.36 -0.78 -13.88
C LEU A 132 1.45 -0.13 -13.01
N LEU A 133 2.60 0.17 -13.62
CA LEU A 133 3.71 0.82 -12.93
C LEU A 133 3.32 2.19 -12.36
N PHE A 134 2.57 2.99 -13.10
CA PHE A 134 2.10 4.30 -12.63
C PHE A 134 1.08 4.16 -11.50
N PHE A 135 0.25 3.12 -11.51
CA PHE A 135 -0.64 2.82 -10.40
C PHE A 135 0.13 2.43 -9.11
N ILE A 136 1.22 1.66 -9.24
CA ILE A 136 2.11 1.32 -8.12
C ILE A 136 2.80 2.57 -7.58
N ILE A 137 3.35 3.41 -8.46
CA ILE A 137 4.00 4.68 -8.09
C ILE A 137 3.00 5.61 -7.39
N GLN A 138 1.76 5.71 -7.90
CA GLN A 138 0.70 6.48 -7.27
C GLN A 138 0.42 6.00 -5.84
N LEU A 139 0.26 4.69 -5.63
CA LEU A 139 0.03 4.11 -4.30
C LEU A 139 1.18 4.48 -3.33
N VAL A 140 2.42 4.36 -3.80
CA VAL A 140 3.61 4.73 -3.02
C VAL A 140 3.60 6.23 -2.67
N PHE A 141 3.28 7.09 -3.63
CA PHE A 141 3.18 8.54 -3.40
C PHE A 141 2.07 8.89 -2.41
N GLU A 142 0.91 8.25 -2.48
CA GLU A 142 -0.19 8.42 -1.54
C GLU A 142 0.26 8.06 -0.11
N ILE A 143 0.98 6.95 0.08
CA ILE A 143 1.52 6.53 1.38
C ILE A 143 2.52 7.56 1.92
N ILE A 144 3.47 8.02 1.10
CA ILE A 144 4.48 9.00 1.51
C ILE A 144 3.81 10.36 1.82
N ALA A 145 2.80 10.77 1.05
CA ALA A 145 2.05 12.00 1.29
C ALA A 145 1.30 11.95 2.62
N VAL A 146 0.62 10.83 2.92
CA VAL A 146 -0.05 10.62 4.22
C VAL A 146 0.96 10.64 5.36
N TYR A 147 2.13 10.01 5.20
CA TYR A 147 3.20 10.07 6.19
C TYR A 147 3.62 11.51 6.52
N HIS A 148 3.87 12.35 5.50
CA HIS A 148 4.22 13.76 5.73
C HIS A 148 3.07 14.59 6.31
N LEU A 149 1.82 14.29 5.96
CA LEU A 149 0.66 14.93 6.58
C LEU A 149 0.62 14.64 8.09
N ILE A 150 0.88 13.38 8.47
CA ILE A 150 0.97 12.94 9.87
C ILE A 150 2.14 13.64 10.58
N GLU A 151 3.32 13.73 9.96
CA GLU A 151 4.45 14.47 10.54
C GLU A 151 4.12 15.94 10.78
N ILE A 152 3.47 16.62 9.81
CA ILE A 152 3.04 18.01 9.93
C ILE A 152 2.10 18.16 11.14
N PHE A 153 1.12 17.27 11.27
CA PHE A 153 0.19 17.25 12.39
C PHE A 153 0.91 17.10 13.73
N PHE A 154 1.85 16.15 13.84
CA PHE A 154 2.65 15.96 15.06
C PHE A 154 3.54 17.17 15.38
N ILE A 155 4.17 17.78 14.37
CA ILE A 155 4.98 18.99 14.55
C ILE A 155 4.11 20.13 15.12
N ILE A 156 2.91 20.34 14.58
CA ILE A 156 1.98 21.37 15.07
C ILE A 156 1.60 21.09 16.53
N ILE A 157 1.26 19.85 16.86
CA ILE A 157 0.96 19.44 18.24
C ILE A 157 2.15 19.72 19.16
N ILE A 158 3.36 19.32 18.77
CA ILE A 158 4.57 19.50 19.59
C ILE A 158 4.82 20.99 19.84
N ILE A 159 4.69 21.84 18.82
CA ILE A 159 4.85 23.30 18.95
C ILE A 159 3.76 23.89 19.86
N PHE A 160 2.52 23.39 19.76
CA PHE A 160 1.41 23.81 20.61
C PHE A 160 1.64 23.45 22.08
N ILE A 161 2.02 22.19 22.35
CA ILE A 161 2.30 21.66 23.68
C ILE A 161 3.46 22.43 24.33
N LEU A 162 4.54 22.65 23.58
CA LEU A 162 5.76 23.31 24.06
C LEU A 162 5.75 24.83 23.84
N ARG A 163 4.57 25.45 23.64
CA ARG A 163 4.45 26.88 23.35
C ARG A 163 5.05 27.79 24.41
N ASN A 164 5.04 27.35 25.67
CA ASN A 164 5.50 28.09 26.84
C ASN A 164 6.91 27.66 27.30
N SER A 165 7.63 26.84 26.53
CA SER A 165 8.99 26.41 26.85
C SER A 165 9.91 27.64 26.97
N LYS A 166 10.73 27.69 28.02
CA LYS A 166 11.69 28.79 28.23
C LYS A 166 12.79 28.73 27.16
N ASP A 167 13.30 27.53 26.90
CA ASP A 167 14.19 27.27 25.76
C ASP A 167 13.36 26.94 24.52
N LYS A 168 13.43 27.84 23.53
CA LYS A 168 12.72 27.72 22.24
C LYS A 168 13.43 26.82 21.23
N THR A 169 14.55 26.21 21.59
CA THR A 169 15.37 25.37 20.72
C THR A 169 15.68 24.01 21.31
N ASN A 170 15.78 23.91 22.64
CA ASN A 170 16.02 22.65 23.33
C ASN A 170 15.31 22.58 24.69
N PRO A 171 13.99 22.30 24.71
CA PRO A 171 13.21 22.16 25.93
C PRO A 171 13.83 21.13 26.86
N THR A 172 13.91 21.47 28.15
CA THR A 172 14.42 20.58 29.19
C THR A 172 13.53 19.33 29.32
N LYS A 173 14.09 18.22 29.85
CA LYS A 173 13.30 16.99 30.10
C LYS A 173 12.08 17.25 30.99
N THR A 174 12.22 18.17 31.95
CA THR A 174 11.14 18.62 32.85
C THR A 174 10.05 19.38 32.11
N GLU A 175 10.41 20.30 31.21
CA GLU A 175 9.43 21.01 30.38
C GLU A 175 8.69 20.06 29.44
N LYS A 176 9.40 19.09 28.83
CA LYS A 176 8.78 18.05 28.01
C LYS A 176 7.77 17.23 28.81
N LYS A 177 8.14 16.78 30.00
CA LYS A 177 7.26 15.99 30.88
C LYS A 177 6.04 16.81 31.33
N GLN A 178 6.25 18.03 31.80
CA GLN A 178 5.15 18.93 32.19
C GLN A 178 4.20 19.22 31.04
N ALA A 179 4.73 19.40 29.82
CA ALA A 179 3.91 19.68 28.66
C ALA A 179 3.09 18.46 28.21
N VAL A 180 3.67 17.25 28.29
CA VAL A 180 2.93 15.98 28.12
C VAL A 180 1.87 15.82 29.20
N ASP A 181 2.20 16.09 30.46
CA ASP A 181 1.24 15.99 31.57
C ASP A 181 0.09 16.99 31.42
N ILE A 182 0.34 18.21 30.92
CA ILE A 182 -0.71 19.19 30.60
C ILE A 182 -1.58 18.71 29.44
N PHE A 183 -0.98 18.13 28.40
CA PHE A 183 -1.70 17.56 27.26
C PHE A 183 -2.61 16.39 27.69
N LEU A 184 -2.09 15.50 28.54
CA LEU A 184 -2.83 14.36 29.10
C LEU A 184 -3.87 14.77 30.15
N LYS A 185 -3.65 15.84 30.93
CA LYS A 185 -4.65 16.36 31.89
C LYS A 185 -5.77 17.13 31.21
N LYS A 186 -5.49 17.83 30.09
CA LYS A 186 -6.51 18.45 29.23
C LYS A 186 -7.20 17.45 28.30
N LEU A 187 -6.90 16.15 28.43
CA LEU A 187 -7.34 15.11 27.51
C LEU A 187 -8.85 14.86 27.53
N ASN A 188 -9.62 15.39 28.49
CA ASN A 188 -11.09 15.41 28.37
C ASN A 188 -11.59 16.17 27.13
N VAL A 189 -10.85 17.19 26.65
CA VAL A 189 -11.12 17.88 25.36
C VAL A 189 -10.43 17.16 24.19
N ASN A 190 -9.35 16.40 24.43
CA ASN A 190 -8.63 15.63 23.41
C ASN A 190 -9.18 14.22 23.18
N LEU A 191 -10.08 13.71 24.03
CA LEU A 191 -10.86 12.49 23.74
C LEU A 191 -11.64 12.67 22.45
N LEU A 192 -12.16 13.88 22.20
CA LEU A 192 -12.78 14.26 20.93
C LEU A 192 -11.78 14.15 19.75
N ILE A 193 -10.53 14.58 19.95
CA ILE A 193 -9.47 14.49 18.91
C ILE A 193 -9.14 13.02 18.63
N LEU A 194 -8.99 12.18 19.67
CA LEU A 194 -8.79 10.74 19.49
C LEU A 194 -10.00 10.09 18.81
N PHE A 195 -11.21 10.53 19.13
CA PHE A 195 -12.46 10.07 18.52
C PHE A 195 -12.62 10.52 17.07
N ILE A 196 -11.93 11.59 16.63
CA ILE A 196 -11.88 12.03 15.24
C ILE A 196 -10.74 11.35 14.48
N LEU A 197 -9.56 11.24 15.10
CA LEU A 197 -8.39 10.61 14.49
C LEU A 197 -8.60 9.11 14.26
N PHE A 198 -9.25 8.41 15.19
CA PHE A 198 -9.48 6.97 15.08
C PHE A 198 -10.32 6.60 13.83
N PRO A 199 -11.50 7.20 13.57
CA PRO A 199 -12.21 7.01 12.31
C PRO A 199 -11.37 7.37 11.09
N ILE A 200 -10.60 8.46 11.12
CA ILE A 200 -9.73 8.84 10.00
C ILE A 200 -8.69 7.76 9.72
N THR A 201 -8.05 7.21 10.75
CA THR A 201 -7.07 6.12 10.58
C THR A 201 -7.71 4.85 10.02
N ILE A 202 -8.93 4.53 10.47
CA ILE A 202 -9.69 3.40 9.93
C ILE A 202 -10.05 3.63 8.46
N LEU A 203 -10.54 4.82 8.11
CA LEU A 203 -10.89 5.18 6.73
C LEU A 203 -9.67 5.13 5.81
N LEU A 204 -8.51 5.63 6.27
CA LEU A 204 -7.25 5.52 5.54
C LEU A 204 -6.82 4.07 5.35
N ALA A 205 -6.94 3.23 6.38
CA ALA A 205 -6.63 1.81 6.27
C ALA A 205 -7.52 1.12 5.23
N PHE A 206 -8.84 1.35 5.27
CA PHE A 206 -9.77 0.82 4.27
C PHE A 206 -9.49 1.36 2.86
N TYR A 207 -9.13 2.63 2.72
CA TYR A 207 -8.74 3.23 1.44
C TYR A 207 -7.54 2.51 0.82
N PHE A 208 -6.48 2.28 1.61
CA PHE A 208 -5.30 1.58 1.11
C PHE A 208 -5.56 0.10 0.83
N LEU A 209 -6.35 -0.58 1.66
CA LEU A 209 -6.78 -1.96 1.41
C LEU A 209 -7.57 -2.07 0.10
N TYR A 210 -8.48 -1.14 -0.15
CA TYR A 210 -9.25 -1.08 -1.39
C TYR A 210 -8.34 -0.85 -2.61
N LYS A 211 -7.40 0.10 -2.54
CA LYS A 211 -6.41 0.35 -3.60
C LYS A 211 -5.52 -0.87 -3.89
N ILE A 212 -5.05 -1.54 -2.85
CA ILE A 212 -4.27 -2.79 -2.98
C ILE A 212 -5.11 -3.88 -3.65
N SER A 213 -6.39 -4.01 -3.29
CA SER A 213 -7.32 -4.95 -3.94
C SER A 213 -7.52 -4.66 -5.43
N ILE A 214 -7.64 -3.38 -5.82
CA ILE A 214 -7.70 -2.98 -7.24
C ILE A 214 -6.40 -3.34 -7.95
N LEU A 215 -5.25 -3.00 -7.36
CA LEU A 215 -3.93 -3.31 -7.93
C LEU A 215 -3.78 -4.82 -8.16
N TYR A 216 -4.13 -5.61 -7.14
CA TYR A 216 -4.05 -7.06 -7.19
C TYR A 216 -5.03 -7.66 -8.20
N THR A 217 -6.22 -7.07 -8.36
CA THR A 217 -7.15 -7.46 -9.42
C THR A 217 -6.53 -7.19 -10.79
N LYS A 218 -5.93 -6.01 -11.04
CA LYS A 218 -5.26 -5.70 -12.32
C LYS A 218 -4.11 -6.65 -12.67
N VAL A 219 -3.40 -7.16 -11.68
CA VAL A 219 -2.30 -8.13 -11.89
C VAL A 219 -2.82 -9.54 -12.19
N ASN A 220 -3.94 -9.92 -11.59
CA ASN A 220 -4.49 -11.27 -11.68
C ASN A 220 -5.63 -11.43 -12.69
N THR A 221 -6.15 -10.32 -13.23
CA THR A 221 -7.00 -10.35 -14.41
C THR A 221 -6.10 -10.47 -15.63
N LEU A 222 -6.22 -11.58 -16.34
CA LEU A 222 -5.65 -11.67 -17.68
C LEU A 222 -6.29 -10.57 -18.55
N PRO A 223 -5.51 -9.80 -19.33
CA PRO A 223 -6.12 -8.99 -20.37
C PRO A 223 -6.90 -9.94 -21.30
N PRO A 224 -7.99 -9.48 -21.94
CA PRO A 224 -8.76 -10.30 -22.88
C PRO A 224 -7.83 -10.75 -23.99
N THR A 225 -7.37 -11.99 -23.89
CA THR A 225 -6.47 -12.59 -24.86
C THR A 225 -7.31 -13.31 -25.90
N ILE A 226 -6.76 -13.50 -27.10
CA ILE A 226 -7.39 -14.33 -28.13
C ILE A 226 -7.71 -15.72 -27.56
N ASN A 227 -6.83 -16.26 -26.72
CA ASN A 227 -6.98 -17.56 -26.07
C ASN A 227 -8.14 -17.61 -25.07
N GLU A 228 -8.43 -16.50 -24.39
CA GLU A 228 -9.57 -16.41 -23.47
C GLU A 228 -10.90 -16.57 -24.20
N ASN A 229 -11.07 -15.88 -25.34
CA ASN A 229 -12.28 -16.01 -26.16
C ASN A 229 -12.46 -17.45 -26.67
N ILE A 230 -11.37 -18.08 -27.12
CA ILE A 230 -11.37 -19.47 -27.57
C ILE A 230 -11.76 -20.41 -26.43
N PHE A 231 -11.15 -20.23 -25.25
CA PHE A 231 -11.43 -21.03 -24.07
C PHE A 231 -12.88 -20.90 -23.60
N LEU A 232 -13.41 -19.67 -23.53
CA LEU A 232 -14.80 -19.41 -23.16
C LEU A 232 -15.77 -20.04 -24.16
N ALA A 233 -15.52 -19.89 -25.46
CA ALA A 233 -16.35 -20.50 -26.51
C ALA A 233 -16.35 -22.04 -26.41
N LYS A 234 -15.17 -22.66 -26.28
CA LYS A 234 -15.03 -24.12 -26.12
C LYS A 234 -15.71 -24.61 -24.84
N THR A 235 -15.53 -23.91 -23.73
CA THR A 235 -16.14 -24.24 -22.44
C THR A 235 -17.67 -24.14 -22.51
N LYS A 236 -18.19 -23.09 -23.15
CA LYS A 236 -19.62 -22.87 -23.36
C LYS A 236 -20.24 -24.03 -24.16
N THR A 237 -19.58 -24.48 -25.22
CA THR A 237 -20.01 -25.64 -26.02
C THR A 237 -19.93 -26.95 -25.23
N ALA A 238 -18.80 -27.22 -24.56
CA ALA A 238 -18.58 -28.46 -23.83
C ALA A 238 -19.55 -28.65 -22.66
N LEU A 239 -19.85 -27.57 -21.93
CA LEU A 239 -20.75 -27.58 -20.77
C LEU A 239 -22.20 -27.25 -21.14
N LYS A 240 -22.50 -27.03 -22.43
CA LYS A 240 -23.85 -26.67 -22.94
C LYS A 240 -24.45 -25.45 -22.24
N ILE A 241 -23.62 -24.47 -21.90
CA ILE A 241 -24.05 -23.24 -21.23
C ILE A 241 -24.65 -22.31 -22.29
N LYS A 242 -25.88 -21.86 -22.08
CA LYS A 242 -26.53 -20.88 -23.00
C LYS A 242 -26.29 -19.44 -22.57
N ASP A 243 -26.18 -19.24 -21.26
CA ASP A 243 -25.98 -17.96 -20.59
C ASP A 243 -24.62 -17.31 -20.91
N GLU A 244 -24.45 -16.05 -20.51
CA GLU A 244 -23.18 -15.33 -20.63
C GLU A 244 -22.15 -15.95 -19.68
N LEU A 245 -20.91 -16.12 -20.16
CA LEU A 245 -19.84 -16.80 -19.44
C LEU A 245 -18.58 -15.93 -19.50
N ASN A 246 -18.13 -15.44 -18.33
CA ASN A 246 -16.95 -14.58 -18.21
C ASN A 246 -15.98 -15.15 -17.17
N ILE A 247 -14.68 -14.88 -17.34
CA ILE A 247 -13.67 -15.22 -16.33
C ILE A 247 -13.70 -14.17 -15.22
N GLU A 248 -13.96 -14.60 -13.98
CA GLU A 248 -13.95 -13.71 -12.80
C GLU A 248 -12.56 -13.65 -12.17
N TYR A 249 -11.86 -14.79 -12.12
CA TYR A 249 -10.58 -14.90 -11.43
C TYR A 249 -9.77 -16.12 -11.90
N TYR A 250 -8.46 -15.99 -11.90
CA TYR A 250 -7.51 -17.07 -12.15
C TYR A 250 -6.40 -17.03 -11.10
N ASN A 251 -6.07 -18.18 -10.51
CA ASN A 251 -5.05 -18.29 -9.47
C ASN A 251 -3.93 -19.27 -9.81
N GLY A 252 -3.64 -19.45 -11.10
CA GLY A 252 -2.66 -20.43 -11.58
C GLY A 252 -3.21 -21.86 -11.65
N LYS A 253 -3.92 -22.28 -10.59
CA LYS A 253 -4.41 -23.65 -10.43
C LYS A 253 -5.88 -23.83 -10.81
N TYR A 254 -6.70 -22.81 -10.59
CA TYR A 254 -8.14 -22.82 -10.83
C TYR A 254 -8.57 -21.58 -11.62
N ILE A 255 -9.55 -21.78 -12.49
CA ILE A 255 -10.23 -20.74 -13.26
C ILE A 255 -11.66 -20.64 -12.74
N PHE A 256 -12.04 -19.46 -12.27
CA PHE A 256 -13.36 -19.14 -11.77
C PHE A 256 -14.15 -18.46 -12.88
N LEU A 257 -15.22 -19.12 -13.30
CA LEU A 257 -16.12 -18.65 -14.35
C LEU A 257 -17.43 -18.17 -13.75
N LYS A 258 -17.85 -16.99 -14.15
CA LYS A 258 -19.13 -16.40 -13.79
C LYS A 258 -20.13 -16.65 -14.91
N VAL A 259 -21.24 -17.30 -14.58
CA VAL A 259 -22.38 -17.54 -15.46
C VAL A 259 -23.49 -16.56 -15.09
N THR A 260 -23.81 -15.64 -15.99
CA THR A 260 -24.86 -14.64 -15.78
C THR A 260 -26.08 -15.03 -16.59
N ASN A 261 -27.16 -15.44 -15.92
CA ASN A 261 -28.43 -15.73 -16.57
C ASN A 261 -29.20 -14.43 -16.90
N VAL A 262 -30.12 -14.48 -17.86
CA VAL A 262 -31.03 -13.37 -18.29
C VAL A 262 -31.76 -12.68 -17.11
N LYS A 263 -31.93 -13.38 -15.97
CA LYS A 263 -32.52 -12.82 -14.74
C LYS A 263 -31.49 -12.21 -13.75
N ASN A 264 -30.26 -11.93 -14.19
CA ASN A 264 -29.13 -11.48 -13.34
C ASN A 264 -28.85 -12.41 -12.14
N LYS A 265 -29.16 -13.70 -12.27
CA LYS A 265 -28.69 -14.70 -11.30
C LYS A 265 -27.28 -15.12 -11.69
N GLU A 266 -26.37 -14.98 -10.75
CA GLU A 266 -24.96 -15.30 -10.90
C GLU A 266 -24.70 -16.71 -10.35
N ASN A 267 -24.16 -17.59 -11.18
CA ASN A 267 -23.66 -18.88 -10.76
C ASN A 267 -22.17 -18.98 -11.08
N PHE A 268 -21.42 -19.73 -10.27
CA PHE A 268 -19.99 -19.89 -10.46
C PHE A 268 -19.64 -21.32 -10.86
N LEU A 269 -18.75 -21.45 -11.85
CA LEU A 269 -18.15 -22.71 -12.28
C LEU A 269 -16.65 -22.64 -12.03
N ILE A 270 -16.08 -23.72 -11.50
CA ILE A 270 -14.66 -23.77 -11.14
C ILE A 270 -14.03 -24.89 -11.94
N LEU A 271 -13.06 -24.53 -12.78
CA LEU A 271 -12.31 -25.47 -13.59
C LEU A 271 -10.85 -25.50 -13.12
N LYS A 272 -10.19 -26.65 -13.26
CA LYS A 272 -8.73 -26.73 -13.08
C LYS A 272 -8.04 -26.00 -14.23
N GLY A 273 -6.92 -25.33 -13.95
CA GLY A 273 -6.14 -24.59 -14.95
C GLY A 273 -5.65 -25.48 -16.11
N GLU A 274 -5.35 -26.75 -15.85
CA GLU A 274 -5.00 -27.74 -16.89
C GLU A 274 -6.10 -27.93 -17.95
N SER A 275 -7.36 -27.67 -17.60
CA SER A 275 -8.46 -27.71 -18.57
C SER A 275 -8.30 -26.66 -19.66
N PHE A 276 -7.63 -25.54 -19.38
CA PHE A 276 -7.32 -24.50 -20.36
C PHE A 276 -6.40 -25.04 -21.47
N VAL A 277 -5.33 -25.74 -21.09
CA VAL A 277 -4.35 -26.33 -22.01
C VAL A 277 -4.98 -27.49 -22.78
N ASN A 278 -5.66 -28.40 -22.08
CA ASN A 278 -6.27 -29.59 -22.70
C ASN A 278 -7.41 -29.27 -23.67
N LEU A 279 -8.13 -28.16 -23.49
CA LEU A 279 -9.16 -27.72 -24.43
C LEU A 279 -8.56 -27.12 -25.71
N ILE A 280 -7.34 -26.60 -25.66
CA ILE A 280 -6.62 -26.09 -26.83
C ILE A 280 -5.97 -27.26 -27.59
N ASP A 281 -5.27 -28.15 -26.88
CA ASP A 281 -4.49 -29.25 -27.49
C ASP A 281 -5.32 -30.36 -28.14
N LYS A 282 -6.59 -30.53 -27.73
CA LYS A 282 -7.45 -31.58 -28.31
C LYS A 282 -7.82 -31.36 -29.78
N ASP A 283 -7.57 -30.18 -30.34
CA ASP A 283 -7.89 -29.85 -31.73
C ASP A 283 -6.67 -29.89 -32.67
N GLU A 284 -5.46 -30.21 -32.19
CA GLU A 284 -4.26 -30.38 -33.04
C GLU A 284 -4.03 -31.84 -33.51
N LYS A 285 -5.09 -32.65 -33.65
CA LYS A 285 -5.02 -33.96 -34.29
C LYS A 285 -6.10 -34.18 -35.34
#